data_AF-A0A451BKT7-F1
#
_entry.id   AF-A0A451BKT7-F1
#
_cell.length_a   1.000
_cell.length_b   1.000
_cell.length_c   1.000
_cell.angle_alpha   90.00
_cell.angle_beta   90.00
_cell.angle_gamma   90.00
#
_symmetry.space_group_name_H-M   'P 1'
#
loop_
_entity.id
_entity.type
_entity.pdbx_description
1 polymer ?
#
loop_
_entity_poly.entity_id
_entity_poly.type
_entity_poly.pdbx_seq_one_letter_code
_entity_poly.pdbx_strand_id
1 'polypeptide(L)' 'MNLLGYLDRPTEGSYWIGDTDIGDLDDDERSKIRSARLGFVFQSFNLILRLSIVENVEAPLFLIYLFPARLYKWIRF' A
#
# COMPACT_ATOMS: atom_id res chain seq x y z
N MET A 1 -3.20 3.80 -13.43
CA MET A 1 -2.98 4.29 -12.05
C MET A 1 -2.02 3.41 -11.25
N ASN A 2 -1.95 2.11 -11.55
CA ASN A 2 -1.13 1.14 -10.80
C ASN A 2 0.37 1.39 -10.83
N LEU A 3 0.93 1.82 -11.97
CA LEU A 3 2.36 2.16 -12.08
C LEU A 3 2.72 3.36 -11.19
N LEU A 4 1.89 4.41 -11.20
CA LEU A 4 2.06 5.58 -10.32
C LEU A 4 1.89 5.23 -8.84
N GLY A 5 0.98 4.31 -8.55
CA GLY A 5 0.74 3.76 -7.21
C GLY A 5 1.75 2.70 -6.77
N TYR A 6 2.71 2.36 -7.64
CA TYR A 6 3.70 1.32 -7.36
C TYR A 6 3.10 -0.04 -6.98
N LEU A 7 1.96 -0.33 -7.61
CA LEU A 7 1.34 -1.65 -7.60
C LEU A 7 1.93 -2.52 -8.72
N ASP A 8 2.44 -1.89 -9.78
CA ASP A 8 3.10 -2.54 -10.91
C ASP A 8 4.52 -2.00 -11.13
N ARG A 9 5.38 -2.79 -11.77
CA ARG A 9 6.73 -2.39 -12.20
C ARG A 9 6.72 -1.89 -13.65
N PRO A 10 7.57 -0.89 -13.99
CA PRO A 10 7.80 -0.58 -15.39
C PRO A 10 8.49 -1.77 -16.06
N THR A 11 8.03 -2.15 -17.24
CA THR A 11 8.69 -3.20 -18.04
C THR A 11 10.07 -2.74 -18.53
N GLU A 12 10.19 -1.45 -18.83
CA GLU A 12 11.43 -0.77 -19.25
C GLU A 12 11.43 0.67 -18.72
N GLY A 13 12.63 1.25 -18.58
CA GLY A 13 12.84 2.61 -18.06
C GLY A 13 12.94 2.68 -16.53
N SER A 14 13.20 3.89 -16.03
CA SER A 14 13.34 4.14 -14.59
C SER A 14 12.18 4.97 -14.08
N TYR A 15 11.76 4.69 -12.84
CA TYR A 15 10.69 5.44 -12.17
C TYR A 15 11.23 5.93 -10.83
N TRP A 16 11.13 7.24 -10.61
CA TRP A 16 11.75 7.93 -9.47
C TRP A 16 10.68 8.61 -8.61
N ILE A 17 10.82 8.50 -7.29
CA ILE A 17 10.02 9.26 -6.31
C ILE A 17 10.98 10.11 -5.48
N GLY A 18 10.93 11.42 -5.70
CA GLY A 18 11.97 12.32 -5.20
C GLY A 18 13.33 11.87 -5.74
N ASP A 19 14.25 11.54 -4.83
CA ASP A 19 15.61 11.11 -5.17
C ASP A 19 15.81 9.58 -5.14
N THR A 20 14.73 8.81 -5.04
CA THR A 20 14.78 7.33 -4.94
C THR A 20 14.32 6.70 -6.24
N ASP A 21 15.21 5.94 -6.91
CA ASP A 21 14.82 5.00 -7.97
C ASP A 21 14.12 3.80 -7.33
N ILE A 22 12.90 3.54 -7.77
CA ILE A 22 12.06 2.49 -7.24
C ILE A 22 12.05 1.25 -8.16
N GLY A 23 12.83 1.23 -9.24
CA GLY A 23 13.03 0.02 -10.05
C GLY A 23 13.74 -1.11 -9.27
N ASP A 24 14.73 -0.76 -8.46
CA ASP A 24 15.67 -1.72 -7.85
C ASP A 24 15.27 -2.19 -6.44
N LEU A 25 14.20 -1.63 -5.85
CA LEU A 25 13.76 -1.99 -4.50
C LEU A 25 13.06 -3.36 -4.44
N ASP A 26 13.31 -4.08 -3.35
CA ASP A 26 12.58 -5.32 -3.05
C ASP A 26 11.13 -5.04 -2.63
N ASP A 27 10.28 -6.07 -2.65
CA ASP A 27 8.84 -5.90 -2.39
C ASP A 27 8.51 -5.35 -0.99
N ASP A 28 9.36 -5.60 0.00
CA ASP A 28 9.17 -5.12 1.36
C ASP A 28 9.51 -3.63 1.48
N GLU A 29 10.61 -3.21 0.87
CA GLU A 29 10.99 -1.80 0.71
C GLU A 29 9.92 -1.03 -0.05
N ARG A 30 9.36 -1.63 -1.11
CA ARG A 30 8.22 -1.05 -1.83
C ARG A 30 7.02 -0.82 -0.96
N SER A 31 6.65 -1.86 -0.22
CA SER A 31 5.45 -1.86 0.60
C SER A 31 5.55 -0.79 1.69
N LYS A 32 6.74 -0.61 2.29
CA LYS A 32 7.03 0.45 3.26
C LYS A 32 6.92 1.86 2.65
N ILE A 33 7.49 2.08 1.47
CA ILE A 33 7.38 3.38 0.79
C ILE A 33 5.92 3.67 0.44
N ARG A 34 5.20 2.68 -0.08
CA ARG A 34 3.79 2.80 -0.45
C ARG A 34 2.92 3.12 0.78
N SER A 35 3.09 2.40 1.88
CA SER A 35 2.30 2.63 3.10
C SER A 35 2.61 3.98 3.75
N ALA A 36 3.84 4.51 3.62
CA ALA A 36 4.23 5.78 4.21
C ALA A 36 3.96 7.01 3.32
N ARG A 37 3.96 6.87 2.00
CA ARG A 37 3.95 8.02 1.06
C ARG A 37 2.76 8.05 0.10
N LEU A 38 2.00 6.97 -0.04
CA LEU A 38 0.91 6.88 -1.02
C LEU A 38 -0.43 6.59 -0.35
N GLY A 39 -1.43 7.39 -0.70
CA GLY A 39 -2.84 7.15 -0.38
C GLY A 39 -3.65 7.00 -1.67
N PHE A 40 -4.61 6.07 -1.67
CA PHE A 40 -5.48 5.83 -2.83
C PHE A 40 -6.92 6.21 -2.51
N VAL A 41 -7.52 6.99 -3.40
CA VAL A 41 -8.97 7.24 -3.42
C VAL A 41 -9.50 6.69 -4.73
N PHE A 42 -10.51 5.84 -4.64
CA PHE A 42 -11.12 5.17 -5.79
C PHE A 42 -12.50 5.77 -6.06
N GLN A 43 -12.96 5.71 -7.32
CA GLN A 43 -14.30 6.17 -7.70
C GLN A 43 -15.42 5.35 -7.03
N SER A 44 -15.19 4.04 -6.84
CA SER A 44 -16.07 3.16 -6.06
C SER A 44 -15.55 3.04 -4.63
N PHE A 45 -16.46 3.04 -3.65
CA PHE A 45 -16.09 2.92 -2.23
C PHE A 45 -15.52 1.53 -1.92
N ASN A 46 -14.20 1.43 -1.80
CA ASN A 46 -13.49 0.22 -1.39
C ASN A 46 -13.47 0.07 0.15
N LEU A 47 -14.63 0.20 0.78
CA LEU A 47 -14.77 0.04 2.23
C LEU A 47 -14.97 -1.44 2.60
N ILE A 48 -14.39 -1.84 3.73
CA ILE A 48 -14.63 -3.15 4.34
C ILE A 48 -15.98 -3.09 5.05
N LEU A 49 -16.98 -3.77 4.50
CA LEU A 49 -18.38 -3.71 4.94
C LEU A 49 -18.62 -4.08 6.41
N ARG A 50 -17.72 -4.85 7.02
CA ARG A 50 -17.81 -5.29 8.41
C ARG A 50 -17.19 -4.32 9.42
N LEU A 51 -16.58 -3.24 8.94
CA LEU A 51 -15.91 -2.24 9.76
C LEU A 51 -16.69 -0.92 9.74
N SER A 52 -16.67 -0.23 10.87
CA SER A 52 -17.09 1.17 10.97
C SER A 52 -16.19 2.08 10.11
N ILE A 53 -16.62 3.33 9.92
CA ILE A 53 -15.84 4.32 9.16
C ILE A 53 -14.48 4.56 9.80
N VAL A 54 -14.44 4.69 11.13
CA VAL A 54 -13.18 4.90 11.88
C VAL A 54 -12.25 3.70 11.69
N GLU A 55 -12.77 2.48 11.83
CA GLU A 55 -11.97 1.25 11.62
C GLU A 55 -11.45 1.13 10.18
N ASN A 56 -12.22 1.57 9.17
CA ASN A 56 -11.73 1.62 7.78
C ASN A 56 -10.59 2.63 7.58
N VAL A 57 -10.62 3.76 8.30
CA VAL A 57 -9.55 4.78 8.26
C VAL A 57 -8.31 4.31 9.02
N GLU A 58 -8.48 3.54 10.09
CA GLU A 58 -7.39 2.98 10.89
C GLU A 58 -6.73 1.75 10.25
N ALA A 59 -7.45 0.98 9.43
CA ALA A 59 -6.96 -0.26 8.83
C ALA A 59 -5.58 -0.13 8.14
N PRO A 60 -5.31 0.91 7.32
CA PRO A 60 -3.99 1.11 6.71
C PRO A 60 -2.88 1.44 7.73
N LEU A 61 -3.22 2.04 8.88
CA LEU A 61 -2.24 2.42 9.91
C LEU A 61 -1.59 1.18 10.54
N PHE A 62 -2.30 0.06 10.63
CA PHE A 62 -1.70 -1.20 11.09
C PHE A 62 -0.54 -1.66 10.19
N LEU A 63 -0.58 -1.37 8.89
CA LEU A 63 0.53 -1.70 7.99
C LEU A 63 1.76 -0.83 8.26
N ILE A 64 1.58 0.40 8.74
CA ILE A 64 2.69 1.33 9.04
C ILE A 64 3.31 1.02 10.40
N TYR A 65 2.47 0.80 11.42
CA TYR A 65 2.90 0.67 12.81
C TYR A 65 3.07 -0.76 13.31
N LEU A 66 2.51 -1.74 12.59
CA LEU A 66 2.43 -3.13 13.05
C LEU A 66 2.81 -4.10 11.92
N PHE A 67 4.05 -4.06 11.46
CA PHE A 67 4.62 -5.24 10.78
C PHE A 67 4.98 -6.30 11.84
N PRO A 68 4.07 -7.23 12.18
CA PRO A 68 4.49 -8.64 12.24
C PRO A 68 3.32 -9.65 12.11
N ALA A 69 3.38 -10.64 11.20
CA ALA A 69 2.74 -11.98 11.26
C ALA A 69 1.22 -12.14 11.63
N ARG A 70 0.50 -11.08 12.01
CA ARG A 70 -0.82 -11.12 12.68
C ARG A 70 -1.94 -10.65 11.75
N LEU A 71 -1.59 -9.93 10.68
CA LEU A 71 -2.52 -9.52 9.62
C LEU A 71 -3.10 -10.72 8.84
N TYR A 72 -2.39 -11.85 8.78
CA TYR A 72 -2.86 -13.07 8.10
C TYR A 72 -4.18 -13.62 8.67
N LYS A 73 -4.49 -13.35 9.95
CA LYS A 73 -5.77 -13.75 10.55
C LYS A 73 -6.93 -12.82 10.20
N TRP A 74 -6.65 -11.59 9.78
CA TRP A 74 -7.68 -10.59 9.49
C TRP A 74 -8.09 -10.55 8.01
N ILE A 75 -7.20 -10.96 7.10
CA ILE A 75 -7.44 -10.94 5.65
C ILE A 75 -7.94 -12.31 5.11
N ARG A 76 -7.93 -13.37 5.93
CA ARG A 76 -8.62 -14.64 5.59
C ARG A 76 -10.12 -14.53 5.88
N PHE A 77 -10.84 -13.91 4.94
CA PHE A 77 -12.20 -14.26 4.57
C PHE A 77 -12.29 -14.24 3.05
#